data_AF-A0A9E5XPM7-F1
#
_entry.id   AF-A0A9E5XPM7-F1
#
_cell.length_a   1.000
_cell.length_b   1.000
_cell.length_c   1.000
_cell.angle_alpha   90.00
_cell.angle_beta   90.00
_cell.angle_gamma   90.00
#
_symmetry.space_group_name_H-M   'P 1'
#
loop_
_entity.id
_entity.type
_entity.pdbx_description
1 polymer ?
#
loop_
_entity_poly.entity_id
_entity_poly.type
_entity_poly.pdbx_seq_one_letter_code
_entity_poly.pdbx_strand_id
1 'polypeptide(L)'
;MNRFGKEIILVFIAFLLAFVYAWLRYVTFGPYTQYDFLLILNKATAFSIILILFLGYSPVKLSELRRDIIGKISFFIALAHVIISLILLPTDYYKKYHLSEGQIMPGFAIALIFGIISILSMLAIFQYFRTKEDKKVNYGFFKKLTAFFFGSLFLHIVFFGYKNWWDPSEWYGGFPPITLISVIMLLLAIPVAMYFLRKKMQLQDEDRDADTE
;
A
#
# COMPACT_ATOMS: atom_id res chain seq x y z
N MET A 1 26.29 -8.08 -11.24
CA MET A 1 24.89 -7.61 -11.35
C MET A 1 24.68 -6.50 -10.34
N ASN A 2 24.53 -5.25 -10.79
CA ASN A 2 24.41 -4.07 -9.92
C ASN A 2 23.31 -4.27 -8.88
N ARG A 3 23.58 -3.93 -7.61
CA ARG A 3 22.69 -4.20 -6.47
C ARG A 3 21.25 -3.78 -6.78
N PHE A 4 21.06 -2.59 -7.35
CA PHE A 4 19.81 -1.99 -7.82
C PHE A 4 18.93 -2.87 -8.72
N GLY A 5 19.55 -3.78 -9.49
CA GLY A 5 18.80 -4.63 -10.42
C GLY A 5 17.90 -5.64 -9.70
N LYS A 6 18.29 -6.13 -8.52
CA LYS A 6 17.52 -7.15 -7.81
C LYS A 6 16.22 -6.61 -7.23
N GLU A 7 16.22 -5.38 -6.72
CA GLU A 7 15.02 -4.76 -6.13
C GLU A 7 14.04 -4.35 -7.23
N ILE A 8 14.54 -3.85 -8.37
CA ILE A 8 13.71 -3.58 -9.54
C ILE A 8 13.04 -4.87 -10.04
N ILE A 9 13.79 -5.96 -10.14
CA ILE A 9 13.24 -7.27 -10.52
C ILE A 9 12.16 -7.72 -9.52
N LEU A 10 12.39 -7.56 -8.21
CA LEU A 10 11.41 -7.92 -7.19
C LEU A 10 10.11 -7.11 -7.34
N VAL A 11 10.22 -5.79 -7.52
CA VAL A 11 9.07 -4.91 -7.74
C VAL A 11 8.33 -5.30 -9.00
N PHE A 12 9.06 -5.57 -10.09
CA PHE A 12 8.47 -5.97 -11.36
C PHE A 12 7.71 -7.29 -11.24
N ILE A 13 8.28 -8.28 -10.55
CA ILE A 13 7.62 -9.56 -10.26
C ILE A 13 6.35 -9.31 -9.42
N ALA A 14 6.42 -8.49 -8.37
CA ALA A 14 5.25 -8.18 -7.55
C ALA A 14 4.14 -7.51 -8.36
N PHE A 15 4.49 -6.55 -9.22
CA PHE A 15 3.55 -5.92 -10.14
C PHE A 15 2.95 -6.92 -11.13
N LEU A 16 3.77 -7.78 -11.73
CA LEU A 16 3.31 -8.79 -12.69
C LEU A 16 2.35 -9.78 -12.03
N LEU A 17 2.65 -10.25 -10.82
CA LEU A 17 1.75 -11.12 -10.05
C LEU A 17 0.43 -10.43 -9.74
N ALA A 18 0.48 -9.16 -9.30
CA ALA A 18 -0.73 -8.38 -9.05
C ALA A 18 -1.56 -8.16 -10.33
N PHE A 19 -0.90 -7.92 -11.46
CA PHE A 19 -1.54 -7.74 -12.76
C PHE A 19 -2.19 -9.03 -13.26
N VAL A 20 -1.48 -10.16 -13.22
CA VAL A 20 -2.04 -11.47 -13.59
C VAL A 20 -3.23 -11.82 -12.71
N TYR A 21 -3.13 -11.60 -11.40
CA TYR A 21 -4.24 -11.81 -10.48
C TYR A 21 -5.45 -10.95 -10.83
N ALA A 22 -5.23 -9.65 -11.07
CA ALA A 22 -6.29 -8.73 -11.45
C ALA A 22 -6.91 -9.14 -12.80
N TRP A 23 -6.11 -9.51 -13.78
CA TRP A 23 -6.59 -9.94 -15.09
C TRP A 23 -7.48 -11.18 -14.97
N LEU A 24 -6.99 -12.24 -14.31
CA LEU A 24 -7.76 -13.47 -14.13
C LEU A 24 -9.08 -13.20 -13.43
N ARG A 25 -9.05 -12.50 -12.30
CA ARG A 25 -10.25 -12.25 -11.49
C ARG A 25 -11.26 -11.35 -12.18
N TYR A 26 -10.83 -10.26 -12.80
CA TYR A 26 -11.73 -9.21 -13.26
C TYR A 26 -12.10 -9.34 -14.74
N VAL A 27 -11.21 -9.87 -15.58
CA VAL A 27 -11.42 -10.01 -17.03
C VAL A 27 -11.77 -11.45 -17.41
N THR A 28 -10.98 -12.45 -16.98
CA THR A 28 -11.21 -13.85 -17.39
C THR A 28 -12.45 -14.45 -16.72
N PHE A 29 -12.61 -14.25 -15.41
CA PHE A 29 -13.74 -14.78 -14.65
C PHE A 29 -14.76 -13.72 -14.24
N GLY A 30 -14.41 -12.44 -14.38
CA GLY A 30 -15.21 -11.32 -13.93
C GLY A 30 -16.00 -10.63 -15.05
N PRO A 31 -16.75 -9.58 -14.72
CA PRO A 31 -17.66 -8.91 -15.65
C PRO A 31 -16.96 -7.88 -16.55
N TYR A 32 -15.65 -7.65 -16.38
CA TYR A 32 -14.93 -6.63 -17.14
C TYR A 32 -14.34 -7.21 -18.43
N THR A 33 -14.11 -6.34 -19.40
CA THR A 33 -13.51 -6.69 -20.69
C THR A 33 -12.08 -6.19 -20.78
N GLN A 34 -11.37 -6.61 -21.84
CA GLN A 34 -10.03 -6.08 -22.15
C GLN A 34 -10.01 -4.55 -22.39
N TYR A 35 -11.15 -3.94 -22.74
CA TYR A 35 -11.27 -2.49 -22.93
C TYR A 35 -11.25 -1.72 -21.61
N ASP A 36 -11.47 -2.39 -20.49
CA ASP A 36 -11.39 -1.82 -19.13
C ASP A 36 -9.95 -1.82 -18.60
N PHE A 37 -8.95 -1.86 -19.50
CA PHE A 37 -7.53 -2.02 -19.17
C PHE A 37 -7.05 -1.05 -18.08
N LEU A 38 -7.47 0.22 -18.14
CA LEU A 38 -7.06 1.23 -17.16
C LEU A 38 -7.57 0.90 -15.74
N LEU A 39 -8.78 0.35 -15.62
CA LEU A 39 -9.33 -0.13 -14.35
C LEU A 39 -8.54 -1.33 -13.82
N ILE A 40 -8.19 -2.28 -14.69
CA ILE A 40 -7.37 -3.45 -14.33
C ILE A 40 -5.98 -3.02 -13.89
N LEU A 41 -5.37 -2.10 -14.63
CA LEU A 41 -4.08 -1.50 -14.29
C LEU A 41 -4.14 -0.81 -12.93
N ASN A 42 -5.21 -0.05 -12.63
CA ASN A 42 -5.38 0.60 -11.33
C ASN A 42 -5.46 -0.39 -10.17
N LYS A 43 -6.14 -1.53 -10.38
CA LYS A 43 -6.24 -2.60 -9.38
C LYS A 43 -4.89 -3.30 -9.18
N ALA A 44 -4.14 -3.51 -10.26
CA ALA A 44 -2.81 -4.11 -10.23
C ALA A 44 -1.79 -3.21 -9.52
N THR A 45 -1.77 -1.91 -9.83
CA THR A 45 -0.91 -0.94 -9.14
C THR A 45 -1.22 -0.89 -7.65
N ALA A 46 -2.51 -0.75 -7.28
CA ALA A 46 -2.96 -0.78 -5.90
C ALA A 46 -2.47 -2.02 -5.15
N PHE A 47 -2.66 -3.21 -5.74
CA PHE A 47 -2.29 -4.47 -5.09
C PHE A 47 -0.77 -4.66 -5.01
N SER A 48 -0.04 -4.25 -6.06
CA SER A 48 1.42 -4.34 -6.08
C SER A 48 2.07 -3.53 -4.95
N ILE A 49 1.52 -2.36 -4.60
CA ILE A 49 2.01 -1.55 -3.48
C ILE A 49 1.94 -2.37 -2.19
N ILE A 50 0.85 -3.09 -1.97
CA ILE A 50 0.66 -3.91 -0.77
C ILE A 50 1.63 -5.10 -0.76
N LEU A 51 1.82 -5.79 -1.89
CA LEU A 51 2.82 -6.86 -2.01
C LEU A 51 4.23 -6.34 -1.68
N ILE A 52 4.60 -5.19 -2.24
CA ILE A 52 5.93 -4.59 -2.06
C ILE A 52 6.13 -4.12 -0.61
N LEU A 53 5.13 -3.48 0.00
CA LEU A 53 5.18 -3.08 1.41
C LEU A 53 5.29 -4.31 2.32
N PHE A 54 4.50 -5.35 2.06
CA PHE A 54 4.57 -6.60 2.81
C PHE A 54 5.98 -7.22 2.76
N LEU A 55 6.60 -7.23 1.58
CA LEU A 55 7.99 -7.70 1.42
C LEU A 55 8.99 -6.78 2.12
N GLY A 56 8.81 -5.46 2.04
CA GLY A 56 9.68 -4.47 2.67
C GLY A 56 9.65 -4.50 4.20
N TYR A 57 8.51 -4.89 4.79
CA TYR A 57 8.29 -5.02 6.23
C TYR A 57 8.29 -6.47 6.73
N SER A 58 8.56 -7.44 5.85
CA SER A 58 8.72 -8.85 6.20
C SER A 58 9.82 -9.07 7.25
N PRO A 59 9.72 -10.12 8.09
CA PRO A 59 10.78 -10.48 9.04
C PRO A 59 12.09 -10.90 8.36
N VAL A 60 12.07 -11.13 7.04
CA VAL A 60 13.29 -11.38 6.26
C VAL A 60 14.23 -10.18 6.40
N LYS A 61 15.49 -10.45 6.79
CA LYS A 61 16.54 -9.43 6.95
C LYS A 61 16.88 -8.77 5.60
N LEU A 62 16.08 -7.77 5.20
CA LEU A 62 16.45 -6.82 4.16
C LEU A 62 17.35 -5.75 4.77
N SER A 63 18.43 -5.40 4.06
CA SER A 63 19.28 -4.27 4.41
C SER A 63 18.49 -2.96 4.38
N GLU A 64 18.95 -1.96 5.12
CA GLU A 64 18.28 -0.65 5.17
C GLU A 64 18.19 0.01 3.80
N LEU A 65 19.27 -0.07 3.01
CA LEU A 65 19.30 0.40 1.62
C LEU A 65 18.22 -0.27 0.75
N ARG A 66 17.98 -1.57 0.94
CA ARG A 66 16.92 -2.28 0.20
C ARG A 66 15.54 -1.80 0.59
N ARG A 67 15.29 -1.61 1.89
CA ARG A 67 14.02 -1.09 2.40
C ARG A 67 13.76 0.33 1.90
N ASP A 68 14.79 1.16 1.81
CA ASP A 68 14.71 2.51 1.25
C ASP A 68 14.33 2.49 -0.24
N ILE A 69 15.05 1.73 -1.08
CA ILE A 69 14.74 1.61 -2.51
C ILE A 69 13.31 1.10 -2.73
N ILE A 70 12.93 0.05 -2.00
CA ILE A 70 11.57 -0.52 -2.05
C ILE A 70 10.53 0.52 -1.67
N GLY A 71 10.73 1.26 -0.57
CA GLY A 71 9.81 2.30 -0.11
C GLY A 71 9.66 3.44 -1.12
N LYS A 72 10.77 3.90 -1.72
CA LYS A 72 10.75 4.94 -2.77
C LYS A 72 9.98 4.48 -4.00
N ILE A 73 10.22 3.26 -4.48
CA ILE A 73 9.51 2.73 -5.64
C ILE A 73 8.01 2.55 -5.32
N SER A 74 7.66 2.02 -4.15
CA SER A 74 6.27 1.92 -3.70
C SER A 74 5.56 3.28 -3.68
N PHE A 75 6.26 4.35 -3.29
CA PHE A 75 5.70 5.71 -3.28
C PHE A 75 5.32 6.17 -4.70
N PHE A 76 6.19 5.97 -5.69
CA PHE A 76 5.88 6.35 -7.07
C PHE A 76 4.76 5.49 -7.68
N ILE A 77 4.69 4.19 -7.36
CA ILE A 77 3.57 3.34 -7.79
C ILE A 77 2.26 3.80 -7.11
N ALA A 78 2.30 4.22 -5.84
CA ALA A 78 1.16 4.79 -5.15
C ALA A 78 0.69 6.11 -5.78
N LEU A 79 1.62 6.97 -6.20
CA LEU A 79 1.28 8.18 -6.94
C LEU A 79 0.60 7.86 -8.28
N ALA A 80 1.13 6.88 -9.02
CA ALA A 80 0.49 6.42 -10.25
C ALA A 80 -0.92 5.86 -10.00
N HIS A 81 -1.11 5.06 -8.94
CA HIS A 81 -2.44 4.58 -8.52
C HIS A 81 -3.40 5.73 -8.20
N VAL A 82 -2.95 6.77 -7.49
CA VAL A 82 -3.77 7.96 -7.20
C VAL A 82 -4.17 8.67 -8.49
N ILE A 83 -3.23 8.91 -9.41
CA ILE A 83 -3.50 9.58 -10.69
C ILE A 83 -4.53 8.77 -11.51
N ILE A 84 -4.34 7.46 -11.65
CA ILE A 84 -5.28 6.60 -12.38
C ILE A 84 -6.65 6.61 -11.70
N SER A 85 -6.70 6.56 -10.37
CA SER A 85 -7.96 6.62 -9.62
C SER A 85 -8.71 7.93 -9.83
N LEU A 86 -8.01 9.07 -9.90
CA LEU A 86 -8.62 10.37 -10.20
C LEU A 86 -9.17 10.44 -11.63
N ILE A 87 -8.46 9.86 -12.60
CA ILE A 87 -8.94 9.75 -13.99
C ILE A 87 -10.20 8.90 -14.08
N LEU A 88 -10.26 7.81 -13.30
CA LEU A 88 -11.41 6.90 -13.28
C LEU A 88 -12.58 7.44 -12.44
N LEU A 89 -12.35 8.34 -11.48
CA LEU A 89 -13.37 8.84 -10.56
C LEU A 89 -14.67 9.33 -11.23
N PRO A 90 -14.63 10.18 -12.28
CA PRO A 90 -15.84 10.68 -12.94
C PRO A 90 -16.50 9.67 -13.90
N THR A 91 -15.92 8.49 -14.09
CA THR A 91 -16.37 7.54 -15.11
C THR A 91 -17.42 6.56 -14.57
N ASP A 92 -18.10 5.92 -15.52
CA ASP A 92 -19.07 4.86 -15.25
C ASP A 92 -18.49 3.65 -14.49
N TYR A 93 -17.16 3.51 -14.45
CA TYR A 93 -16.47 2.43 -13.73
C TYR A 93 -16.72 2.43 -12.22
N TYR A 94 -17.03 3.59 -11.65
CA TYR A 94 -17.35 3.73 -10.22
C TYR A 94 -18.84 3.99 -9.96
N LYS A 95 -19.74 3.65 -10.89
CA LYS A 95 -21.20 3.77 -10.69
C LYS A 95 -21.69 3.20 -9.36
N LYS A 96 -21.17 2.04 -8.95
CA LYS A 96 -21.52 1.40 -7.66
C LYS A 96 -21.11 2.18 -6.40
N TYR A 97 -20.29 3.21 -6.55
CA TYR A 97 -19.84 4.09 -5.47
C TYR A 97 -20.49 5.48 -5.54
N HIS A 98 -21.42 5.68 -6.47
CA HIS A 98 -22.23 6.88 -6.59
C HIS A 98 -23.70 6.55 -6.28
N LEU A 99 -24.41 7.53 -5.73
CA LEU A 99 -25.86 7.53 -5.60
C LEU A 99 -26.49 7.75 -6.98
N SER A 100 -27.79 7.46 -7.12
CA SER A 100 -28.56 7.68 -8.36
C SER A 100 -28.50 9.12 -8.87
N GLU A 101 -28.24 10.08 -7.99
CA GLU A 101 -28.11 11.52 -8.29
C GLU A 101 -26.68 11.92 -8.69
N GLY A 102 -25.75 10.97 -8.83
CA GLY A 102 -24.34 11.21 -9.17
C GLY A 102 -23.46 11.64 -8.00
N GLN A 103 -24.01 11.72 -6.78
CA GLN A 103 -23.26 12.04 -5.56
C GLN A 103 -22.41 10.85 -5.09
N ILE A 104 -21.24 11.09 -4.50
CA ILE A 104 -20.39 10.04 -3.92
C ILE A 104 -21.07 9.43 -2.68
N MET A 105 -21.08 8.09 -2.58
CA MET A 105 -21.55 7.41 -1.38
C MET A 105 -20.69 7.76 -0.15
N PRO A 106 -21.28 7.96 1.05
CA PRO A 106 -20.51 8.35 2.25
C PRO A 106 -19.35 7.41 2.58
N GLY A 107 -19.55 6.09 2.46
CA GLY A 107 -18.49 5.10 2.68
C GLY A 107 -17.34 5.23 1.68
N PHE A 108 -17.63 5.60 0.43
CA PHE A 108 -16.60 5.85 -0.58
C PHE A 108 -15.86 7.16 -0.29
N ALA A 109 -16.55 8.22 0.12
CA ALA A 109 -15.91 9.48 0.55
C ALA A 109 -14.95 9.26 1.72
N ILE A 110 -15.34 8.47 2.72
CA ILE A 110 -14.47 8.11 3.86
C ILE A 110 -13.25 7.32 3.37
N ALA A 111 -13.44 6.36 2.46
CA ALA A 111 -12.31 5.64 1.85
C ALA A 111 -11.33 6.60 1.16
N LEU A 112 -11.83 7.59 0.41
CA LEU A 112 -11.00 8.59 -0.27
C LEU A 112 -10.21 9.44 0.73
N ILE A 113 -10.84 9.90 1.83
CA ILE A 113 -10.16 10.66 2.89
C ILE A 113 -9.00 9.86 3.48
N PHE A 114 -9.22 8.59 3.80
CA PHE A 114 -8.14 7.73 4.32
C PHE A 114 -7.05 7.45 3.28
N GLY A 115 -7.40 7.38 2.00
CA GLY A 115 -6.44 7.30 0.90
C GLY A 115 -5.54 8.54 0.84
N ILE A 116 -6.13 9.73 0.96
CA ILE A 116 -5.42 11.02 1.01
C ILE A 116 -4.49 11.07 2.23
N ILE A 117 -4.99 10.71 3.41
CA ILE A 117 -4.19 10.69 4.64
C ILE A 117 -3.01 9.72 4.49
N SER A 118 -3.22 8.56 3.88
CA SER A 118 -2.19 7.55 3.66
C SER A 118 -1.10 8.06 2.73
N ILE A 119 -1.43 8.62 1.56
CA ILE A 119 -0.42 9.13 0.62
C ILE A 119 0.33 10.35 1.20
N LEU A 120 -0.34 11.22 1.96
CA LEU A 120 0.31 12.34 2.66
C LEU A 120 1.27 11.85 3.74
N SER A 121 0.91 10.80 4.47
CA SER A 121 1.79 10.17 5.47
C SER A 121 3.00 9.53 4.80
N MET A 122 2.81 8.87 3.65
CA MET A 122 3.90 8.29 2.86
C MET A 122 4.85 9.37 2.32
N LEU A 123 4.31 10.49 1.86
CA LEU A 123 5.09 11.67 1.45
C LEU A 123 5.88 12.26 2.62
N ALA A 124 5.26 12.40 3.79
CA ALA A 124 5.93 12.87 5.00
C ALA A 124 7.08 11.94 5.42
N ILE A 125 6.90 10.63 5.35
CA ILE A 125 7.96 9.63 5.57
C ILE A 125 9.10 9.80 4.55
N PHE A 126 8.77 9.92 3.27
CA PHE A 126 9.75 10.09 2.20
C PHE A 126 10.59 11.37 2.40
N GLN A 127 9.95 12.49 2.72
CA GLN A 127 10.66 13.75 2.98
C GLN A 127 11.48 13.71 4.28
N TYR A 128 10.97 13.03 5.30
CA TYR A 128 11.67 12.87 6.56
C TYR A 128 13.02 12.16 6.37
N PHE A 129 13.08 11.11 5.57
CA PHE A 129 14.36 10.43 5.29
C PHE A 129 15.28 11.24 4.38
N ARG A 130 14.74 11.91 3.36
CA ARG A 130 15.54 12.77 2.46
C ARG A 130 16.23 13.91 3.20
N THR A 131 15.60 14.48 4.22
CA THR A 131 16.14 15.63 4.97
C THR A 131 17.05 15.25 6.13
N LYS A 132 17.14 13.96 6.46
CA LYS A 132 17.88 13.42 7.62
C LYS A 132 19.11 12.60 7.25
N GLU A 133 19.53 12.58 5.98
CA GLU A 133 20.75 11.87 5.55
C GLU A 133 21.99 12.20 6.41
N ASP A 134 22.04 13.39 7.03
CA ASP A 134 23.14 13.82 7.91
C ASP A 134 22.79 13.98 9.41
N LYS A 135 21.60 13.54 9.88
CA LYS A 135 21.15 13.77 11.27
C LYS A 135 20.51 12.53 11.91
N LYS A 136 20.73 12.34 13.23
CA LYS A 136 20.07 11.28 14.04
C LYS A 136 18.54 11.30 13.77
N VAL A 137 18.01 10.15 13.36
CA VAL A 137 16.58 9.90 13.16
C VAL A 137 15.89 9.82 14.52
N ASN A 138 14.74 10.46 14.67
CA ASN A 138 13.86 10.30 15.84
C ASN A 138 12.94 9.10 15.58
N TYR A 139 13.34 7.92 16.06
CA TYR A 139 12.59 6.68 15.85
C TYR A 139 11.21 6.70 16.53
N GLY A 140 11.02 7.47 17.61
CA GLY A 140 9.72 7.63 18.26
C GLY A 140 8.68 8.34 17.38
N PHE A 141 9.07 9.46 16.76
CA PHE A 141 8.23 10.16 15.78
C PHE A 141 8.00 9.30 14.53
N PHE A 142 9.05 8.69 14.00
CA PHE A 142 8.97 7.83 12.81
C PHE A 142 8.03 6.64 13.01
N LYS A 143 8.06 6.01 14.19
CA LYS A 143 7.13 4.93 14.57
C LYS A 143 5.68 5.40 14.56
N LYS A 144 5.38 6.55 15.16
CA LYS A 144 4.01 7.12 15.18
C LYS A 144 3.52 7.42 13.77
N LEU A 145 4.37 8.05 12.95
CA LEU A 145 4.03 8.37 11.56
C LEU A 145 3.81 7.12 10.71
N THR A 146 4.64 6.09 10.88
CA THR A 146 4.48 4.80 10.19
C THR A 146 3.20 4.09 10.62
N ALA A 147 2.87 4.11 11.92
CA ALA A 147 1.60 3.56 12.42
C ALA A 147 0.39 4.30 11.83
N PHE A 148 0.47 5.63 11.73
CA PHE A 148 -0.58 6.45 11.15
C PHE A 148 -0.76 6.19 9.64
N PHE A 149 0.34 6.02 8.90
CA PHE A 149 0.32 5.59 7.50
C PHE A 149 -0.38 4.23 7.34
N PHE A 150 0.00 3.21 8.11
CA PHE A 150 -0.60 1.88 8.00
C PHE A 150 -2.06 1.85 8.46
N GLY A 151 -2.40 2.58 9.52
CA GLY A 151 -3.78 2.70 10.00
C GLY A 151 -4.70 3.34 8.96
N SER A 152 -4.27 4.45 8.36
CA SER A 152 -5.03 5.10 7.29
C SER A 152 -5.12 4.23 6.03
N LEU A 153 -4.03 3.55 5.62
CA LEU A 153 -4.05 2.62 4.50
C LEU A 153 -5.02 1.46 4.74
N PHE A 154 -5.02 0.89 5.94
CA PHE A 154 -5.95 -0.17 6.33
C PHE A 154 -7.41 0.31 6.22
N LEU A 155 -7.72 1.47 6.80
CA LEU A 155 -9.07 2.03 6.75
C LEU A 155 -9.52 2.34 5.31
N HIS A 156 -8.64 2.91 4.49
CA HIS A 156 -8.89 3.13 3.06
C HIS A 156 -9.35 1.84 2.36
N ILE A 157 -8.64 0.74 2.55
CA ILE A 157 -8.95 -0.54 1.90
C ILE A 157 -10.21 -1.19 2.48
N VAL A 158 -10.40 -1.12 3.80
CA VAL A 158 -11.60 -1.64 4.47
C VAL A 158 -12.84 -0.95 3.93
N PHE A 159 -12.92 0.38 4.00
CA PHE A 159 -14.09 1.12 3.54
C PHE A 159 -14.37 0.92 2.04
N PHE A 160 -13.34 0.68 1.23
CA PHE A 160 -13.50 0.40 -0.19
C PHE A 160 -14.02 -1.02 -0.49
N GLY A 161 -13.72 -2.01 0.37
CA GLY A 161 -13.87 -3.43 0.06
C GLY A 161 -14.83 -4.25 0.94
N TYR A 162 -15.10 -3.82 2.18
CA TYR A 162 -15.65 -4.69 3.23
C TYR A 162 -16.96 -5.40 2.86
N LYS A 163 -17.83 -4.74 2.09
CA LYS A 163 -19.12 -5.31 1.68
C LYS A 163 -18.96 -6.59 0.85
N ASN A 164 -17.94 -6.64 -0.01
CA ASN A 164 -17.76 -7.73 -0.98
C ASN A 164 -16.93 -8.89 -0.40
N TRP A 165 -16.42 -8.77 0.83
CA TRP A 165 -15.56 -9.82 1.41
C TRP A 165 -16.36 -11.05 1.80
N TRP A 166 -17.60 -10.87 2.23
CA TRP A 166 -18.45 -11.91 2.77
C TRP A 166 -19.48 -12.44 1.78
N ASP A 167 -19.36 -12.03 0.51
CA ASP A 167 -20.21 -12.49 -0.57
C ASP A 167 -19.38 -13.35 -1.54
N PRO A 168 -19.38 -14.69 -1.38
CA PRO A 168 -18.68 -15.59 -2.29
C PRO A 168 -19.18 -15.51 -3.75
N SER A 169 -20.40 -15.01 -4.00
CA SER A 169 -20.88 -14.84 -5.37
C SER A 169 -20.11 -13.76 -6.14
N GLU A 170 -19.51 -12.80 -5.42
CA GLU A 170 -18.64 -11.76 -5.95
C GLU A 170 -17.17 -12.22 -6.11
N TRP A 171 -16.86 -13.47 -5.75
CA TRP A 171 -15.52 -14.07 -5.89
C TRP A 171 -15.39 -14.73 -7.25
N TYR A 172 -15.28 -13.91 -8.29
CA TYR A 172 -15.11 -14.36 -9.67
C TYR A 172 -14.00 -15.40 -9.82
N GLY A 173 -14.35 -16.59 -10.32
CA GLY A 173 -13.45 -17.73 -10.47
C GLY A 173 -12.97 -18.35 -9.15
N GLY A 174 -13.66 -18.07 -8.04
CA GLY A 174 -13.24 -18.48 -6.69
C GLY A 174 -12.13 -17.59 -6.09
N PHE A 175 -11.71 -16.54 -6.80
CA PHE A 175 -10.64 -15.66 -6.35
C PHE A 175 -11.17 -14.58 -5.37
N PRO A 176 -10.65 -14.53 -4.13
CA PRO A 176 -11.10 -13.53 -3.17
C PRO A 176 -10.83 -12.10 -3.66
N PRO A 177 -11.58 -11.09 -3.18
CA PRO A 177 -11.34 -9.70 -3.51
C PRO A 177 -9.91 -9.27 -3.17
N ILE A 178 -9.26 -8.51 -4.07
CA ILE A 178 -7.92 -7.95 -3.83
C ILE A 178 -7.86 -7.20 -2.49
N THR A 179 -8.92 -6.45 -2.16
CA THR A 179 -9.00 -5.69 -0.90
C THR A 179 -8.95 -6.58 0.34
N LEU A 180 -9.54 -7.79 0.29
CA LEU A 180 -9.49 -8.76 1.38
C LEU A 180 -8.06 -9.29 1.56
N ILE A 181 -7.42 -9.71 0.45
CA ILE A 181 -6.03 -10.18 0.49
C ILE A 181 -5.12 -9.08 1.05
N SER A 182 -5.27 -7.86 0.54
CA SER A 182 -4.48 -6.71 0.98
C SER A 182 -4.61 -6.44 2.48
N VAL A 183 -5.83 -6.55 3.03
CA VAL A 183 -6.08 -6.36 4.46
C VAL A 183 -5.41 -7.45 5.29
N ILE A 184 -5.51 -8.72 4.87
CA ILE A 184 -4.82 -9.83 5.55
C ILE A 184 -3.30 -9.59 5.55
N MET A 185 -2.74 -9.19 4.40
CA MET A 185 -1.30 -8.90 4.29
C MET A 185 -0.88 -7.74 5.20
N LEU A 186 -1.67 -6.67 5.28
CA LEU A 186 -1.40 -5.55 6.18
C LEU A 186 -1.45 -5.97 7.65
N LEU A 187 -2.46 -6.76 8.05
CA LEU A 187 -2.57 -7.26 9.42
C LEU A 187 -1.37 -8.11 9.83
N LEU A 188 -0.76 -8.82 8.89
CA LEU A 188 0.47 -9.58 9.11
C LEU A 188 1.73 -8.70 9.12
N ALA A 189 1.82 -7.69 8.24
CA ALA A 189 3.00 -6.83 8.13
C ALA A 189 3.13 -5.81 9.27
N ILE A 190 2.00 -5.24 9.74
CA ILE A 190 2.01 -4.16 10.74
C ILE A 190 2.69 -4.57 12.04
N PRO A 191 2.37 -5.70 12.69
CA PRO A 191 3.02 -6.11 13.94
C PRO A 191 4.53 -6.28 13.78
N VAL A 192 4.95 -6.85 12.65
CA VAL A 192 6.37 -7.05 12.32
C VAL A 192 7.07 -5.70 12.15
N ALA A 193 6.49 -4.78 11.39
CA ALA A 193 7.00 -3.42 11.22
C ALA A 193 7.15 -2.71 12.57
N MET A 194 6.12 -2.77 13.41
CA MET A 194 6.09 -2.10 14.71
C MET A 194 7.10 -2.70 15.70
N TYR A 195 7.32 -4.01 15.66
CA TYR A 195 8.36 -4.68 16.43
C TYR A 195 9.76 -4.19 16.05
N PHE A 196 10.10 -4.15 14.76
CA PHE A 196 11.40 -3.66 14.31
C PHE A 196 11.65 -2.20 14.67
N LEU A 197 10.64 -1.33 14.53
CA LEU A 197 10.75 0.08 14.90
C LEU A 197 10.94 0.27 16.40
N ARG A 198 10.27 -0.54 17.23
CA ARG A 198 10.49 -0.54 18.68
C ARG A 198 11.91 -0.95 19.03
N LYS A 199 12.43 -2.00 18.41
CA LYS A 199 13.80 -2.48 18.66
C LYS A 199 14.85 -1.42 18.30
N LYS A 200 14.69 -0.73 17.16
CA LYS A 200 15.59 0.37 16.77
C LYS A 200 15.57 1.55 17.73
N MET A 201 14.40 1.87 18.29
CA MET A 201 14.26 2.92 19.28
C MET A 201 15.02 2.57 20.57
N GLN A 202 14.89 1.33 21.06
CA GLN A 202 15.62 0.87 22.25
C GLN A 202 17.15 0.95 22.06
N LEU A 203 17.65 0.50 20.92
CA LEU A 203 19.09 0.60 20.60
C LEU A 203 19.57 2.07 20.55
N GLN A 204 18.73 2.97 20.02
CA GLN A 204 19.07 4.40 19.99
C GLN A 204 19.12 5.02 21.40
N ASP A 205 18.23 4.58 22.30
CA ASP A 205 18.20 5.05 23.68
C ASP A 205 19.43 4.52 24.45
N GLU A 206 19.79 3.24 24.27
CA GLU A 206 21.01 2.63 24.84
C GLU A 206 22.29 3.36 24.39
N ASP A 207 22.45 3.64 23.10
CA ASP A 207 23.60 4.40 22.58
C ASP A 207 23.68 5.82 23.14
N ARG A 208 22.53 6.44 23.42
CA ARG A 208 22.47 7.81 23.95
C ARG A 208 22.90 7.87 25.42
N ASP A 209 22.51 6.88 26.21
CA ASP A 209 22.86 6.80 27.62
C ASP A 209 24.38 6.51 27.78
N ALA A 210 24.95 5.68 26.90
CA ALA A 210 26.39 5.38 26.87
C ALA A 210 27.28 6.61 26.51
N ASP A 211 26.78 7.55 25.69
CA ASP A 211 27.50 8.78 25.34
C ASP A 211 27.50 9.83 26.49
N THR A 212 26.72 9.61 27.56
CA THR A 212 26.55 10.56 28.68
C THR A 212 27.25 10.18 29.99
N GLU A 213 27.87 9.00 30.05
CA GLU A 213 28.73 8.54 31.16
C GLU A 213 30.22 8.84 30.89
#